data_AF-A0A9D0YST2-F1
#
_entry.id   AF-A0A9D0YST2-F1
#
_cell.length_a   1.000
_cell.length_b   1.000
_cell.length_c   1.000
_cell.angle_alpha   90.00
_cell.angle_beta   90.00
_cell.angle_gamma   90.00
#
_symmetry.space_group_name_H-M   'P 1'
#
loop_
_entity.id
_entity.type
_entity.pdbx_description
1 polymer ?
#
loop_
_entity_poly.entity_id
_entity_poly.type
_entity_poly.pdbx_seq_one_letter_code
_entity_poly.pdbx_strand_id
1 'polypeptide(L)' 'MAKFKLVNANEKIAEKVTATFGAIQDRVVSGYTKMEDAFVDRYLTRDGESVEEAKARLKRELEESKR' A
#
# COMPACT_ATOMS: atom_id res chain seq x y z
N MET A 1 -35.04 -25.64 -3.68
CA MET A 1 -33.87 -26.09 -2.87
C MET A 1 -32.55 -26.03 -3.63
N ALA A 2 -32.35 -26.72 -4.76
CA ALA A 2 -31.04 -26.75 -5.47
C ALA A 2 -30.50 -25.36 -5.88
N LYS A 3 -31.36 -24.49 -6.44
CA LYS A 3 -31.00 -23.10 -6.81
C LYS A 3 -30.48 -22.28 -5.63
N PHE A 4 -31.07 -22.41 -4.45
CA PHE A 4 -30.65 -21.70 -3.24
C PHE A 4 -29.28 -22.15 -2.73
N LYS A 5 -28.96 -23.44 -2.86
CA LYS A 5 -27.63 -23.97 -2.51
C LYS A 5 -26.52 -23.39 -3.41
N LEU A 6 -26.80 -23.22 -4.71
CA LEU A 6 -25.86 -22.64 -5.65
C LEU A 6 -25.64 -21.14 -5.40
N VAL A 7 -26.71 -20.39 -5.11
CA VAL A 7 -26.61 -18.96 -4.79
C VAL A 7 -25.75 -18.74 -3.54
N ASN A 8 -26.00 -19.49 -2.46
CA ASN A 8 -25.23 -19.37 -1.22
C ASN A 8 -23.74 -19.77 -1.41
N ALA A 9 -23.46 -20.79 -2.24
CA ALA A 9 -22.09 -21.14 -2.58
C ALA A 9 -21.38 -20.00 -3.33
N ASN A 10 -22.06 -19.36 -4.28
CA ASN A 10 -21.50 -18.23 -5.02
C ASN A 10 -21.26 -17.00 -4.14
N GLU A 11 -22.17 -16.69 -3.21
CA GLU A 11 -21.99 -15.61 -2.23
C GLU A 11 -20.72 -15.82 -1.40
N LYS A 12 -20.52 -17.04 -0.86
CA LYS A 12 -19.29 -17.39 -0.11
C LYS A 12 -18.03 -17.29 -0.95
N ILE A 13 -18.09 -17.66 -2.23
CA ILE A 13 -16.96 -17.52 -3.14
C ILE A 13 -16.65 -16.03 -3.34
N ALA A 14 -17.65 -15.20 -3.60
CA ALA A 14 -17.49 -13.76 -3.81
C ALA A 14 -16.89 -13.06 -2.58
N GLU A 15 -17.40 -13.38 -1.38
CA GLU A 15 -16.84 -12.88 -0.11
C GLU A 15 -15.37 -13.26 0.04
N LYS A 16 -15.04 -14.55 -0.18
CA LYS A 16 -13.66 -15.04 -0.02
C LYS A 16 -12.70 -14.43 -1.04
N VAL A 17 -13.14 -14.25 -2.29
CA VAL A 17 -12.35 -13.59 -3.33
C VAL A 17 -12.07 -12.14 -2.95
N THR A 18 -13.09 -11.41 -2.51
CA THR A 18 -12.96 -9.99 -2.15
C THR A 18 -12.05 -9.81 -0.93
N ALA A 19 -12.23 -10.64 0.11
CA ALA A 19 -11.37 -10.62 1.30
C ALA A 19 -9.91 -10.96 0.96
N THR A 20 -9.69 -11.96 0.12
CA THR A 20 -8.34 -12.36 -0.30
C THR A 20 -7.67 -11.25 -1.12
N PHE A 21 -8.42 -10.61 -2.02
CA PHE A 21 -7.93 -9.48 -2.79
C PHE A 21 -7.49 -8.32 -1.88
N GLY A 22 -8.33 -7.92 -0.91
CA GLY A 22 -7.98 -6.89 0.07
C GLY A 22 -6.70 -7.24 0.84
N ALA A 23 -6.59 -8.48 1.32
CA ALA A 23 -5.40 -8.92 2.04
C ALA A 23 -4.11 -8.93 1.18
N ILE A 24 -4.23 -9.18 -0.14
CA ILE A 24 -3.09 -9.07 -1.06
C ILE A 24 -2.72 -7.59 -1.25
N GLN A 25 -3.71 -6.73 -1.50
CA GLN A 25 -3.49 -5.30 -1.66
C GLN A 25 -2.76 -4.70 -0.45
N ASP A 26 -3.25 -4.98 0.76
CA ASP A 26 -2.65 -4.45 2.00
C ASP A 26 -1.19 -4.91 2.16
N ARG A 27 -0.91 -6.18 1.87
CA ARG A 27 0.46 -6.71 1.93
C ARG A 27 1.38 -6.07 0.91
N VAL A 28 0.91 -5.87 -0.33
CA VAL A 28 1.71 -5.26 -1.40
C VAL A 28 2.01 -3.80 -1.07
N VAL A 29 0.99 -3.02 -0.69
CA VAL A 29 1.16 -1.60 -0.33
C VAL A 29 2.08 -1.48 0.87
N SER A 30 1.85 -2.24 1.95
CA SER A 30 2.72 -2.21 3.14
C SER A 30 4.16 -2.63 2.84
N GLY A 31 4.34 -3.65 1.99
CA GLY A 31 5.67 -4.09 1.54
C GLY A 31 6.41 -2.98 0.79
N TYR A 32 5.74 -2.31 -0.13
CA TYR A 32 6.33 -1.19 -0.88
C TYR A 32 6.64 0.00 0.03
N THR A 33 5.73 0.37 0.93
CA THR A 33 5.97 1.46 1.89
C THR A 33 7.24 1.21 2.71
N LYS A 34 7.45 -0.01 3.22
CA LYS A 34 8.66 -0.34 3.97
C LYS A 34 9.94 -0.27 3.13
N MET A 35 9.87 -0.70 1.87
CA MET A 35 11.01 -0.60 0.95
C MET A 35 11.34 0.88 0.65
N GLU A 36 10.33 1.70 0.44
CA GLU A 36 10.47 3.13 0.24
C GLU A 36 11.07 3.81 1.49
N ASP A 37 10.55 3.50 2.68
CA ASP A 37 11.08 4.01 3.95
C ASP A 37 12.56 3.69 4.12
N ALA A 38 12.94 2.42 3.92
CA ALA A 38 14.33 1.98 4.04
C ALA A 38 15.25 2.62 2.99
N PHE A 39 14.76 2.86 1.78
CA PHE A 39 15.53 3.54 0.74
C PHE A 39 15.77 5.01 1.09
N VAL A 40 14.72 5.72 1.54
CA VAL A 40 14.81 7.11 1.95
C VAL A 40 15.76 7.24 3.15
N ASP A 41 15.58 6.40 4.17
CA ASP A 41 16.42 6.38 5.37
C ASP A 41 17.89 6.23 5.04
N ARG A 42 18.21 5.30 4.13
CA ARG A 42 19.60 4.95 3.82
C ARG A 42 20.29 5.97 2.90
N TYR A 43 19.55 6.59 1.99
CA TYR A 43 20.15 7.32 0.88
C TYR A 43 19.76 8.79 0.77
N LEU A 44 18.62 9.19 1.34
CA LEU A 44 18.01 10.50 1.05
C LEU A 44 17.72 11.35 2.30
N THR A 45 17.87 10.80 3.50
CA THR A 45 17.88 11.57 4.76
C THR A 45 19.14 12.42 4.87
N ARG A 46 19.02 13.53 5.59
CA ARG A 46 20.15 14.36 6.03
C ARG A 46 20.44 14.09 7.52
N ASP A 47 21.59 14.54 8.00
CA ASP A 47 21.97 14.35 9.41
C ASP A 47 20.90 14.90 10.36
N GLY A 48 20.36 14.01 11.21
CA GLY A 48 19.31 14.33 12.16
C GLY A 48 17.90 14.47 11.57
N GLU A 49 17.69 14.20 10.29
CA GLU A 49 16.39 14.19 9.62
C GLU A 49 15.73 12.81 9.74
N SER A 50 14.45 12.78 10.12
CA SER A 50 13.65 11.55 10.08
C SER A 50 13.22 11.18 8.65
N VAL A 51 12.80 9.94 8.43
CA VAL A 51 12.32 9.47 7.13
C VAL A 51 11.10 10.26 6.67
N GLU A 52 10.16 10.54 7.58
CA GLU A 52 8.96 11.31 7.30
C GLU A 52 9.28 12.75 6.87
N GLU A 53 10.24 13.39 7.55
CA GLU A 53 10.71 14.74 7.20
C GLU A 53 11.42 14.74 5.84
N ALA A 54 12.27 13.76 5.58
CA ALA A 54 12.94 13.60 4.29
C ALA A 54 11.94 13.43 3.15
N LYS A 55 10.90 12.59 3.32
CA LYS A 55 9.83 12.43 2.34
C LYS A 55 9.05 13.72 2.10
N ALA A 56 8.70 14.44 3.17
CA ALA A 56 7.99 15.72 3.06
C ALA A 56 8.83 16.76 2.30
N ARG A 57 10.13 16.82 2.57
CA ARG A 57 11.08 17.69 1.86
C ARG A 57 11.19 17.31 0.38
N LEU A 58 11.45 16.05 0.06
CA LEU A 58 11.57 15.56 -1.32
C LEU A 58 10.30 15.85 -2.14
N LYS A 59 9.12 15.67 -1.53
CA LYS A 59 7.84 16.01 -2.17
C LYS A 59 7.75 17.51 -2.51
N ARG A 60 8.14 18.38 -1.58
CA ARG A 60 8.17 19.84 -1.82
C ARG A 60 9.17 20.21 -2.92
N GLU A 61 10.39 19.67 -2.87
CA GLU A 61 11.44 19.90 -3.88
C GLU A 61 10.95 19.47 -5.29
N LEU A 62 10.25 18.34 -5.39
CA LEU A 62 9.67 17.86 -6.64
C LEU A 62 8.59 18.82 -7.18
N GLU A 63 7.68 19.30 -6.33
CA GLU A 63 6.63 20.23 -6.75
C GLU A 63 7.19 21.61 -7.12
N GLU A 64 8.26 22.06 -6.47
CA GLU A 64 8.99 23.28 -6.84
C GLU A 64 9.68 23.13 -8.20
N SER A 65 10.29 21.97 -8.48
CA SER A 65 10.95 21.72 -9.78
C SER A 65 10.01 21.65 -10.99
N LYS A 66 8.70 21.50 -10.75
CA LYS A 66 7.67 21.45 -11.80
C LYS A 66 7.13 22.84 -12.17
N ARG A 67 7.49 23.87 -11.40
CA ARG A 67 7.07 25.26 -11.63
C ARG A 67 8.04 25.95 -12.58
#